data_AF-A0A958FQI2-F1
#
_entry.id   AF-A0A958FQI2-F1
#
_cell.length_a   1.000
_cell.length_b   1.000
_cell.length_c   1.000
_cell.angle_alpha   90.00
_cell.angle_beta   90.00
_cell.angle_gamma   90.00
#
_symmetry.space_group_name_H-M   'P 1'
#
loop_
_entity.id
_entity.type
_entity.pdbx_description
1 polymer ?
#
loop_
_entity_poly.entity_id
_entity_poly.type
_entity_poly.pdbx_seq_one_letter_code
_entity_poly.pdbx_strand_id
1 'polypeptide(L)'
;MINTAELKWIRFVTGLLMACAASVTAIAQENVYLRAESKMFERMPLIIHQTTAVNVGDEKFVKEFMSTLQTDLWYSNVIEPLTAANRNSDDAAGSGKAATFYLETQLKGVGEELIAEYAIMEVGSDRQVARNEFRGCRSAVRLLAHWLVDDLVFQLTGENGIAKTRICFVTSVYHYKEIGVVDYDGHNKSFVTQNRELNLTPEWTIDGQRIIFTSYKNQNPDLFDVGISDKKEFAFFSSPGLETSPAISPDG
;
A
#
# COMPACT_ATOMS: atom_id res chain seq x y z
N MET A 1 -21.13 5.10 -68.86
CA MET A 1 -21.67 6.36 -68.30
C MET A 1 -22.53 6.00 -67.10
N ILE A 2 -21.95 6.04 -65.90
CA ILE A 2 -22.66 5.72 -64.66
C ILE A 2 -23.33 7.00 -64.17
N ASN A 3 -24.61 6.90 -63.86
CA ASN A 3 -25.53 8.01 -63.60
C ASN A 3 -25.15 8.75 -62.30
N THR A 4 -25.06 10.08 -62.36
CA THR A 4 -24.58 10.95 -61.27
C THR A 4 -25.52 11.03 -60.06
N ALA A 5 -26.68 10.36 -60.12
CA ALA A 5 -27.64 10.25 -59.03
C ALA A 5 -27.28 9.16 -57.99
N GLU A 6 -26.59 8.07 -58.38
CA GLU A 6 -26.27 6.97 -57.46
C GLU A 6 -25.06 7.26 -56.56
N LEU A 7 -24.15 8.15 -56.97
CA LEU A 7 -23.00 8.55 -56.15
C LEU A 7 -23.38 9.43 -54.93
N LYS A 8 -24.57 10.05 -54.94
CA LYS A 8 -25.01 10.91 -53.82
C LYS A 8 -25.56 10.11 -52.64
N TRP A 9 -26.16 8.94 -52.88
CA TRP A 9 -26.65 8.07 -51.81
C TRP A 9 -25.52 7.33 -51.09
N ILE A 10 -24.49 6.90 -51.83
CA ILE A 10 -23.33 6.19 -51.25
C ILE A 10 -22.54 7.11 -50.30
N ARG A 11 -22.43 8.42 -50.60
CA ARG A 11 -21.78 9.41 -49.71
C ARG A 11 -22.58 9.75 -48.45
N PHE A 12 -23.91 9.54 -48.46
CA PHE A 12 -24.75 9.79 -47.29
C PHE A 12 -24.77 8.58 -46.34
N VAL A 13 -24.73 7.34 -46.87
CA VAL A 13 -24.69 6.11 -46.06
C VAL A 13 -23.30 5.88 -45.45
N THR A 14 -22.24 6.29 -46.14
CA THR A 14 -20.86 6.22 -45.60
C THR A 14 -20.56 7.29 -44.53
N GLY A 15 -21.30 8.41 -44.52
CA GLY A 15 -21.19 9.44 -43.49
C GLY A 15 -21.84 9.07 -42.15
N LEU A 16 -22.88 8.22 -42.16
CA LEU A 16 -23.60 7.81 -40.94
C LEU A 16 -22.98 6.57 -40.26
N LEU A 17 -22.22 5.76 -41.01
CA LEU A 17 -21.49 4.59 -40.49
C LEU A 17 -20.11 4.92 -39.89
N MET A 18 -19.66 6.18 -40.02
CA MET A 18 -18.38 6.65 -39.48
C MET A 18 -18.55 7.54 -38.22
N ALA A 19 -19.72 7.48 -37.57
CA ALA A 19 -20.02 8.20 -36.33
C ALA A 19 -20.41 7.29 -35.14
N CYS A 20 -20.50 5.96 -35.35
CA CYS A 20 -20.98 5.01 -34.34
C CYS A 20 -20.07 3.77 -34.22
N ALA A 21 -18.79 3.94 -33.85
CA ALA A 21 -17.97 2.80 -33.40
C ALA A 21 -16.71 3.20 -32.60
N ALA A 22 -16.71 4.35 -31.93
CA ALA A 22 -15.65 4.70 -30.98
C ALA A 22 -16.24 5.09 -29.63
N SER A 23 -17.18 4.28 -29.14
CA SER A 23 -17.51 4.23 -27.73
C SER A 23 -16.48 3.32 -27.04
N VAL A 24 -15.23 3.79 -26.93
CA VAL A 24 -14.30 3.17 -26.00
C VAL A 24 -14.86 3.50 -24.62
N THR A 25 -15.52 2.54 -23.99
CA THR A 25 -15.81 2.61 -22.57
C THR A 25 -14.47 2.72 -21.87
N ALA A 26 -14.14 3.92 -21.41
CA ALA A 26 -13.05 4.10 -20.48
C ALA A 26 -13.45 3.31 -19.23
N ILE A 27 -12.85 2.13 -19.07
CA ILE A 27 -12.84 1.43 -17.79
C ILE A 27 -11.98 2.32 -16.90
N ALA A 28 -12.63 3.21 -16.14
CA ALA A 28 -11.99 3.93 -15.08
C ALA A 28 -11.58 2.89 -14.05
N GLN A 29 -10.34 2.43 -14.14
CA GLN A 29 -9.70 1.68 -13.08
C GLN A 29 -9.52 2.66 -11.94
N GLU A 30 -10.39 2.59 -10.93
CA GLU A 30 -10.26 3.33 -9.69
C GLU A 30 -8.97 2.88 -9.00
N ASN A 31 -7.88 3.56 -9.31
CA ASN A 31 -6.69 3.50 -8.50
C ASN A 31 -7.04 4.25 -7.21
N VAL A 32 -7.22 3.50 -6.13
CA VAL A 32 -7.34 4.06 -4.80
C VAL A 32 -5.98 4.66 -4.46
N TYR A 33 -5.88 5.99 -4.40
CA TYR A 33 -4.72 6.68 -3.88
C TYR A 33 -5.13 7.51 -2.68
N LEU A 34 -4.40 7.36 -1.59
CA LEU A 34 -4.58 8.19 -0.40
C LEU A 34 -4.04 9.59 -0.72
N ARG A 35 -4.92 10.59 -0.68
CA ARG A 35 -4.54 12.01 -0.74
C ARG A 35 -4.87 12.66 0.61
N ALA A 36 -3.88 12.77 1.48
CA ALA A 36 -3.99 13.51 2.72
C ALA A 36 -3.54 14.96 2.48
N GLU A 37 -4.47 15.91 2.57
CA GLU A 37 -4.16 17.35 2.66
C GLU A 37 -4.58 17.84 4.05
N SER A 38 -3.62 18.11 4.93
CA SER A 38 -3.86 18.75 6.22
C SER A 38 -2.91 19.94 6.39
N LYS A 39 -3.45 21.11 6.75
CA LYS A 39 -2.69 22.36 6.99
C LYS A 39 -2.20 22.51 8.44
N MET A 40 -2.40 21.51 9.30
CA MET A 40 -2.34 21.69 10.76
C MET A 40 -1.11 21.06 11.43
N PHE A 41 -0.25 20.37 10.69
CA PHE A 41 0.99 19.77 11.21
C PHE A 41 2.18 20.13 10.31
N GLU A 42 3.21 20.75 10.88
CA GLU A 42 4.50 20.88 10.20
C GLU A 42 5.24 19.55 10.32
N ARG A 43 5.54 18.96 9.17
CA ARG A 43 6.30 17.71 9.08
C ARG A 43 7.75 17.96 9.48
N MET A 44 8.35 16.99 10.19
CA MET A 44 9.74 17.04 10.56
C MET A 44 10.63 16.83 9.32
N PRO A 45 11.48 17.80 8.94
CA PRO A 45 12.41 17.60 7.83
C PRO A 45 13.46 16.54 8.19
N LEU A 46 13.59 15.52 7.34
CA LEU A 46 14.59 14.46 7.47
C LEU A 46 15.36 14.34 6.16
N ILE A 47 16.69 14.48 6.22
CA ILE A 47 17.52 14.28 5.03
C ILE A 47 17.67 12.79 4.78
N ILE A 48 17.38 12.33 3.57
CA ILE A 48 17.57 10.93 3.16
C ILE A 48 18.76 10.85 2.22
N HIS A 49 19.80 10.12 2.64
CA HIS A 49 20.91 9.78 1.77
C HIS A 49 20.56 8.61 0.86
N GLN A 50 21.24 8.53 -0.28
CA GLN A 50 21.11 7.39 -1.18
C GLN A 50 21.54 6.10 -0.48
N THR A 51 20.69 5.06 -0.56
CA THR A 51 21.01 3.76 0.04
C THR A 51 22.28 3.17 -0.55
N THR A 52 23.16 2.71 0.34
CA THR A 52 24.32 1.92 -0.07
C THR A 52 23.89 0.47 -0.28
N ALA A 53 24.12 -0.09 -1.46
CA ALA A 53 23.81 -1.48 -1.77
C ALA A 53 25.08 -2.35 -1.76
N VAL A 54 25.07 -3.49 -1.05
CA VAL A 54 26.20 -4.43 -0.98
C VAL A 54 25.70 -5.85 -1.27
N ASN A 55 26.23 -6.49 -2.32
CA ASN A 55 25.88 -7.87 -2.69
C ASN A 55 24.37 -8.15 -2.84
N VAL A 56 23.57 -7.12 -3.13
CA VAL A 56 22.11 -7.23 -3.26
C VAL A 56 21.70 -8.06 -4.48
N GLY A 57 22.58 -8.21 -5.47
CA GLY A 57 22.27 -8.89 -6.73
C GLY A 57 21.58 -7.94 -7.68
N ASP A 58 20.26 -8.09 -7.87
CA ASP A 58 19.47 -7.25 -8.77
C ASP A 58 19.24 -5.83 -8.20
N GLU A 59 19.55 -4.81 -8.99
CA GLU A 59 19.32 -3.40 -8.66
C GLU A 59 17.83 -3.09 -8.43
N LYS A 60 16.92 -3.91 -8.99
CA LYS A 60 15.48 -3.81 -8.76
C LYS A 60 15.14 -3.78 -7.27
N PHE A 61 15.79 -4.60 -6.45
CA PHE A 61 15.53 -4.63 -5.00
C PHE A 61 15.85 -3.31 -4.33
N VAL A 62 16.95 -2.66 -4.72
CA VAL A 62 17.35 -1.36 -4.17
C VAL A 62 16.35 -0.27 -4.58
N LYS A 63 15.94 -0.28 -5.85
CA LYS A 63 14.93 0.67 -6.38
C LYS A 63 13.59 0.50 -5.68
N GLU A 64 13.12 -0.73 -5.54
CA GLU A 64 11.86 -1.06 -4.88
C GLU A 64 11.88 -0.71 -3.39
N PHE A 65 12.97 -1.03 -2.69
CA PHE A 65 13.17 -0.65 -1.30
C PHE A 65 13.09 0.88 -1.13
N MET A 66 13.84 1.62 -1.95
CA MET A 66 13.86 3.09 -1.86
C MET A 66 12.55 3.75 -2.22
N SER A 67 11.87 3.27 -3.28
CA SER A 67 10.56 3.79 -3.64
C SER A 67 9.54 3.55 -2.54
N THR A 68 9.60 2.37 -1.90
CA THR A 68 8.70 2.03 -0.78
C THR A 68 9.00 2.91 0.43
N LEU A 69 10.27 2.99 0.86
CA LEU A 69 10.69 3.84 1.98
C LEU A 69 10.28 5.31 1.81
N GLN A 70 10.45 5.89 0.62
CA GLN A 70 10.04 7.27 0.35
C GLN A 70 8.51 7.45 0.38
N THR A 71 7.79 6.49 -0.20
CA THR A 71 6.31 6.48 -0.20
C THR A 71 5.78 6.39 1.23
N ASP A 72 6.39 5.54 2.04
CA ASP A 72 5.96 5.30 3.41
C ASP A 72 6.19 6.50 4.32
N LEU A 73 7.36 7.14 4.20
CA LEU A 73 7.65 8.37 4.93
C LEU A 73 6.68 9.48 4.54
N TRP A 74 6.33 9.58 3.26
CA TRP A 74 5.35 10.54 2.80
C TRP A 74 3.95 10.26 3.40
N TYR A 75 3.51 9.00 3.43
CA TYR A 75 2.22 8.60 3.99
C TYR A 75 2.15 8.69 5.51
N SER A 76 3.29 8.60 6.21
CA SER A 76 3.34 8.80 7.67
C SER A 76 2.76 10.16 8.06
N ASN A 77 2.86 11.16 7.17
CA ASN A 77 2.51 12.55 7.41
C ASN A 77 3.22 13.19 8.63
N VAL A 78 4.23 12.53 9.19
CA VAL A 78 5.07 13.04 10.28
C VAL A 78 6.39 13.57 9.75
N ILE A 79 6.96 12.89 8.75
CA ILE A 79 8.29 13.18 8.21
C ILE A 79 8.16 13.82 6.82
N GLU A 80 8.93 14.88 6.59
CA GLU A 80 9.14 15.46 5.26
C GLU A 80 10.48 14.95 4.73
N PRO A 81 10.46 13.97 3.80
CA PRO A 81 11.68 13.43 3.22
C PRO A 81 12.33 14.50 2.33
N LEU A 82 13.53 14.93 2.70
CA LEU A 82 14.35 15.84 1.90
C LEU A 82 15.48 15.04 1.25
N THR A 83 15.62 15.12 -0.06
CA THR A 83 16.76 14.53 -0.76
C THR A 83 17.97 15.44 -0.63
N ALA A 84 19.11 14.93 -0.16
CA ALA A 84 20.35 15.70 -0.11
C ALA A 84 20.83 16.10 -1.52
N ALA A 85 21.28 17.33 -1.71
CA ALA A 85 21.92 17.76 -2.96
C ALA A 85 23.34 17.21 -3.10
N ASN A 86 24.01 16.97 -1.96
CA ASN A 86 25.34 16.39 -1.90
C ASN A 86 25.52 15.61 -0.58
N ARG A 87 26.28 14.51 -0.62
CA ARG A 87 26.57 13.64 0.55
C ARG A 87 27.29 14.35 1.71
N ASN A 88 27.89 15.51 1.44
CA ASN A 88 28.69 16.30 2.38
C ASN A 88 28.10 17.70 2.64
N SER A 89 26.87 17.98 2.21
CA SER A 89 26.23 19.28 2.47
C SER A 89 25.24 19.17 3.61
N ASP A 90 25.51 19.89 4.70
CA ASP A 90 24.60 20.10 5.84
C ASP A 90 23.31 20.86 5.44
N ASP A 91 23.28 21.37 4.21
CA ASP A 91 22.14 22.05 3.62
C ASP A 91 21.24 21.07 2.85
N ALA A 92 20.00 20.93 3.30
CA ALA A 92 18.94 20.29 2.54
C ALA A 92 18.63 21.12 1.27
N ALA A 93 19.39 20.86 0.20
CA ALA A 93 19.11 21.15 -1.20
C ALA A 93 18.08 22.26 -1.46
N GLY A 94 18.41 23.52 -1.17
CA GLY A 94 17.59 24.67 -1.60
C GLY A 94 16.15 24.72 -1.06
N SER A 95 15.83 23.98 0.00
CA SER A 95 14.48 23.98 0.62
C SER A 95 14.25 25.15 1.59
N GLY A 96 15.34 25.76 2.10
CA GLY A 96 15.28 26.77 3.16
C GLY A 96 14.88 26.22 4.53
N LYS A 97 14.74 24.89 4.69
CA LYS A 97 14.42 24.21 5.94
C LYS A 97 15.67 23.52 6.51
N ALA A 98 16.00 23.80 7.77
CA ALA A 98 17.05 23.11 8.49
C ALA A 98 16.53 21.75 8.97
N ALA A 99 17.17 20.66 8.53
CA ALA A 99 16.91 19.33 9.07
C ALA A 99 17.80 19.09 10.28
N THR A 100 17.24 18.57 11.37
CA THR A 100 18.03 18.20 12.56
C THR A 100 18.67 16.83 12.40
N PHE A 101 18.08 15.96 11.59
CA PHE A 101 18.53 14.58 11.41
C PHE A 101 18.74 14.24 9.93
N TYR A 102 19.66 13.31 9.69
CA TYR A 102 19.79 12.61 8.42
C TYR A 102 19.73 11.09 8.63
N LEU A 103 19.21 10.41 7.61
CA LEU A 103 19.02 8.98 7.57
C LEU A 103 20.03 8.34 6.61
N GLU A 104 20.86 7.46 7.15
CA GLU A 104 21.68 6.57 6.36
C GLU A 104 21.02 5.21 6.25
N THR A 105 20.96 4.67 5.04
CA THR A 105 20.39 3.35 4.79
C THR A 105 21.37 2.48 4.02
N GLN A 106 21.39 1.19 4.35
CA GLN A 106 22.18 0.19 3.65
C GLN A 106 21.34 -1.06 3.41
N LEU A 107 21.40 -1.60 2.20
CA LEU A 107 20.77 -2.87 1.85
C LEU A 107 21.87 -3.87 1.50
N LYS A 108 21.95 -4.98 2.23
CA LYS A 108 22.93 -6.05 2.03
C LYS A 108 22.24 -7.34 1.58
N GLY A 109 22.79 -8.04 0.59
CA GLY A 109 22.36 -9.38 0.23
C GLY A 109 23.21 -10.45 0.89
N VAL A 110 22.58 -11.42 1.56
CA VAL A 110 23.24 -12.56 2.20
C VAL A 110 22.48 -13.84 1.81
N GLY A 111 22.98 -14.56 0.81
CA GLY A 111 22.27 -15.71 0.24
C GLY A 111 20.89 -15.31 -0.32
N GLU A 112 19.84 -15.96 0.17
CA GLU A 112 18.43 -15.70 -0.18
C GLU A 112 17.77 -14.58 0.66
N GLU A 113 18.52 -13.98 1.58
CA GLU A 113 18.03 -12.92 2.45
C GLU A 113 18.58 -11.55 2.03
N LEU A 114 17.80 -10.53 2.36
CA LEU A 114 18.20 -9.13 2.36
C LEU A 114 18.23 -8.63 3.81
N ILE A 115 19.25 -7.82 4.11
CA ILE A 115 19.41 -7.12 5.37
C ILE A 115 19.31 -5.63 5.11
N ALA A 116 18.28 -4.99 5.62
CA ALA A 116 18.11 -3.55 5.59
C ALA A 116 18.60 -2.96 6.91
N GLU A 117 19.66 -2.16 6.86
CA GLU A 117 20.21 -1.45 8.00
C GLU A 117 19.94 0.04 7.85
N TYR A 118 19.71 0.71 8.98
CA TYR A 118 19.61 2.17 8.99
C TYR A 118 20.26 2.77 10.23
N ALA A 119 20.69 4.01 10.10
CA ALA A 119 21.16 4.84 11.21
C ALA A 119 20.57 6.25 11.10
N ILE A 120 20.13 6.78 12.24
CA ILE A 120 19.69 8.16 12.40
C ILE A 120 20.84 8.93 13.01
N MET A 121 21.25 9.99 12.35
CA MET A 121 22.38 10.83 12.73
C MET A 121 21.91 12.28 12.88
N GLU A 122 22.49 13.02 13.82
CA GLU A 122 22.22 14.45 13.99
C GLU A 122 23.08 15.28 13.02
N VAL A 123 22.48 16.26 12.33
CA VAL A 123 23.19 17.14 11.39
C VAL A 123 24.14 18.06 12.18
N GLY A 124 25.38 18.21 11.70
CA GLY A 124 26.39 19.05 12.35
C GLY A 124 27.06 18.41 13.57
N SER A 125 26.72 17.18 13.95
CA SER A 125 27.42 16.40 14.96
C SER A 125 27.58 14.95 14.50
N ASP A 126 28.63 14.25 14.94
CA ASP A 126 28.78 12.82 14.63
C ASP A 126 27.98 11.94 15.61
N ARG A 127 26.87 12.47 16.13
CA ARG A 127 26.05 11.78 17.14
C ARG A 127 25.04 10.88 16.45
N GLN A 128 25.20 9.58 16.64
CA GLN A 128 24.21 8.58 16.26
C GLN A 128 23.08 8.55 17.29
N VAL A 129 21.84 8.78 16.83
CA VAL A 129 20.63 8.73 17.65
C VAL A 129 20.17 7.28 17.83
N ALA A 130 20.07 6.55 16.72
CA ALA A 130 19.64 5.15 16.72
C ALA A 130 20.23 4.42 15.50
N ARG A 131 20.34 3.09 15.62
CA ARG A 131 20.71 2.18 14.53
C ARG A 131 19.97 0.87 14.71
N ASN A 132 19.41 0.35 13.63
CA ASN A 132 18.76 -0.97 13.65
C ASN A 132 18.99 -1.73 12.34
N GLU A 133 18.69 -3.03 12.37
CA GLU A 133 18.73 -3.90 11.20
C GLU A 133 17.49 -4.80 11.12
N PHE A 134 17.05 -5.04 9.90
CA PHE A 134 15.94 -5.92 9.58
C PHE A 134 16.37 -6.94 8.55
N ARG A 135 15.94 -8.19 8.73
CA ARG A 135 16.30 -9.32 7.87
C ARG A 135 15.05 -9.96 7.31
N GLY A 136 15.09 -10.33 6.03
CA GLY A 136 13.96 -11.00 5.40
C GLY A 136 14.32 -11.60 4.05
N CYS A 137 13.45 -12.47 3.55
CA CYS A 137 13.58 -13.04 2.21
C CYS A 137 13.62 -11.92 1.17
N ARG A 138 14.33 -12.15 0.06
CA ARG A 138 14.40 -11.22 -1.09
C ARG A 138 13.03 -10.77 -1.60
N SER A 139 12.02 -11.65 -1.58
CA SER A 139 10.65 -11.34 -1.97
C SER A 139 9.93 -10.36 -1.03
N ALA A 140 10.43 -10.18 0.19
CA ALA A 140 9.84 -9.34 1.22
C ALA A 140 10.52 -7.96 1.32
N VAL A 141 11.17 -7.49 0.26
CA VAL A 141 11.91 -6.21 0.27
C VAL A 141 11.04 -5.01 0.67
N ARG A 142 9.76 -4.99 0.29
CA ARG A 142 8.81 -3.95 0.70
C ARG A 142 8.54 -3.97 2.20
N LEU A 143 8.37 -5.17 2.77
CA LEU A 143 8.16 -5.35 4.20
C LEU A 143 9.35 -4.86 5.02
N LEU A 144 10.57 -5.02 4.51
CA LEU A 144 11.77 -4.45 5.14
C LEU A 144 11.73 -2.91 5.17
N ALA A 145 11.24 -2.26 4.11
CA ALA A 145 11.07 -0.81 4.09
C ALA A 145 9.98 -0.37 5.09
N HIS A 146 8.84 -1.07 5.13
CA HIS A 146 7.78 -0.80 6.10
C HIS A 146 8.26 -0.94 7.56
N TRP A 147 9.05 -1.98 7.86
CA TRP A 147 9.64 -2.18 9.19
C TRP A 147 10.59 -1.05 9.57
N LEU A 148 11.44 -0.64 8.64
CA LEU A 148 12.35 0.47 8.84
C LEU A 148 11.59 1.77 9.11
N VAL A 149 10.57 2.08 8.32
CA VAL A 149 9.82 3.34 8.49
C VAL A 149 9.02 3.36 9.78
N ASP A 150 8.41 2.24 10.17
CA ASP A 150 7.69 2.18 11.45
C ASP A 150 8.62 2.35 12.65
N ASP A 151 9.80 1.72 12.62
CA ASP A 151 10.79 1.91 13.68
C ASP A 151 11.36 3.33 13.66
N LEU A 152 11.67 3.88 12.49
CA LEU A 152 12.14 5.27 12.33
C LEU A 152 11.13 6.29 12.90
N VAL A 153 9.83 6.13 12.59
CA VAL A 153 8.77 6.97 13.15
C VAL A 153 8.76 6.83 14.67
N PHE A 154 8.80 5.60 15.20
CA PHE A 154 8.81 5.36 16.64
C PHE A 154 10.03 5.98 17.34
N GLN A 155 11.24 5.84 16.79
CA GLN A 155 12.46 6.42 17.36
C GLN A 155 12.42 7.95 17.41
N LEU A 156 11.76 8.60 16.44
CA LEU A 156 11.69 10.06 16.34
C LEU A 156 10.52 10.67 17.13
N THR A 157 9.41 9.94 17.29
CA THR A 157 8.15 10.49 17.80
C THR A 157 7.64 9.81 19.07
N GLY A 158 8.07 8.57 19.33
CA GLY A 158 7.52 7.69 20.36
C GLY A 158 6.19 7.01 19.97
N GLU A 159 5.66 7.28 18.78
CA GLU A 159 4.40 6.74 18.28
C GLU A 159 4.63 5.58 17.31
N ASN A 160 3.74 4.58 17.33
CA ASN A 160 3.82 3.47 16.40
C ASN A 160 3.50 3.93 14.98
N GLY A 161 4.36 3.56 14.01
CA GLY A 161 4.07 3.76 12.59
C GLY A 161 2.95 2.84 12.07
N ILE A 162 2.45 3.17 10.88
CA ILE A 162 1.34 2.47 10.22
C ILE A 162 1.77 1.68 8.98
N ALA A 163 3.03 1.69 8.59
CA ALA A 163 3.50 1.15 7.32
C ALA A 163 3.36 -0.38 7.23
N LYS A 164 3.37 -1.09 8.36
CA LYS A 164 3.10 -2.54 8.41
C LYS A 164 1.62 -2.91 8.33
N THR A 165 0.71 -1.95 8.39
CA THR A 165 -0.72 -2.22 8.49
C THR A 165 -1.30 -2.68 7.16
N ARG A 166 -2.48 -3.30 7.24
CA ARG A 166 -3.25 -3.76 6.08
C ARG A 166 -4.68 -3.29 6.20
N ILE A 167 -5.34 -3.13 5.06
CA ILE A 167 -6.73 -2.71 4.94
C ILE A 167 -7.52 -3.91 4.43
N CYS A 168 -8.62 -4.25 5.12
CA CYS A 168 -9.63 -5.16 4.58
C CYS A 168 -10.75 -4.35 3.94
N PHE A 169 -11.29 -4.83 2.84
CA PHE A 169 -12.36 -4.14 2.12
C PHE A 169 -13.28 -5.14 1.43
N VAL A 170 -14.50 -4.70 1.14
CA VAL A 170 -15.46 -5.45 0.32
C VAL A 170 -15.37 -4.94 -1.11
N THR A 171 -15.27 -5.85 -2.08
CA THR A 171 -15.30 -5.48 -3.50
C THR A 171 -16.19 -6.42 -4.30
N SER A 172 -16.65 -5.95 -5.46
CA SER A 172 -17.44 -6.75 -6.38
C SER A 172 -16.51 -7.56 -7.29
N VAL A 173 -16.60 -8.88 -7.22
CA VAL A 173 -15.96 -9.77 -8.19
C VAL A 173 -17.07 -10.44 -9.01
N TYR A 174 -17.23 -10.01 -10.25
CA TYR A 174 -18.42 -10.28 -11.08
C TYR A 174 -19.71 -9.79 -10.39
N HIS A 175 -20.58 -10.72 -9.99
CA HIS A 175 -21.86 -10.43 -9.34
C HIS A 175 -21.84 -10.68 -7.81
N TYR A 176 -20.69 -11.09 -7.27
CA TYR A 176 -20.52 -11.47 -5.87
C TYR A 176 -19.75 -10.41 -5.09
N LYS A 177 -19.92 -10.38 -3.77
CA LYS A 177 -19.20 -9.48 -2.87
C LYS A 177 -18.17 -10.29 -2.11
N GLU A 178 -16.90 -9.98 -2.36
CA GLU A 178 -15.77 -10.69 -1.78
C GLU A 178 -14.96 -9.76 -0.88
N ILE A 179 -14.31 -10.34 0.12
CA ILE A 179 -13.42 -9.65 1.04
C ILE A 179 -12.00 -9.71 0.47
N GLY A 180 -11.44 -8.53 0.24
CA GLY A 180 -10.04 -8.33 -0.13
C GLY A 180 -9.25 -7.79 1.04
N VAL A 181 -7.95 -8.06 1.02
CA VAL A 181 -6.93 -7.45 1.87
C VAL A 181 -5.87 -6.83 0.98
N VAL A 182 -5.39 -5.66 1.39
CA VAL A 182 -4.33 -4.92 0.71
C VAL A 182 -3.41 -4.30 1.76
N ASP A 183 -2.14 -4.11 1.46
CA ASP A 183 -1.25 -3.33 2.31
C ASP A 183 -1.71 -1.86 2.35
N TYR A 184 -1.31 -1.13 3.39
CA TYR A 184 -1.77 0.24 3.60
C TYR A 184 -1.50 1.19 2.42
N ASP A 185 -0.46 0.89 1.63
CA ASP A 185 -0.03 1.65 0.45
C ASP A 185 -0.66 1.17 -0.86
N GLY A 186 -1.58 0.20 -0.80
CA GLY A 186 -2.29 -0.36 -1.96
C GLY A 186 -1.64 -1.58 -2.61
N HIS A 187 -0.49 -2.06 -2.13
CA HIS A 187 0.20 -3.23 -2.70
C HIS A 187 -0.28 -4.56 -2.09
N ASN A 188 0.20 -5.67 -2.65
CA ASN A 188 -0.10 -7.04 -2.17
C ASN A 188 -1.60 -7.36 -2.02
N LYS A 189 -2.43 -6.77 -2.90
CA LYS A 189 -3.87 -7.04 -2.93
C LYS A 189 -4.14 -8.53 -3.12
N SER A 190 -4.87 -9.13 -2.20
CA SER A 190 -5.29 -10.53 -2.24
C SER A 190 -6.74 -10.69 -1.81
N PHE A 191 -7.42 -11.69 -2.36
CA PHE A 191 -8.76 -12.06 -1.92
C PHE A 191 -8.66 -13.05 -0.75
N VAL A 192 -9.46 -12.82 0.28
CA VAL A 192 -9.56 -13.70 1.44
C VAL A 192 -10.75 -14.65 1.28
N THR A 193 -11.87 -14.15 0.76
CA THR A 193 -13.00 -14.97 0.34
C THR A 193 -13.04 -15.09 -1.19
N GLN A 194 -13.46 -16.26 -1.67
CA GLN A 194 -13.74 -16.54 -3.09
C GLN A 194 -14.90 -17.55 -3.21
N ASN A 195 -15.85 -17.45 -2.29
CA ASN A 195 -16.94 -18.42 -2.15
C ASN A 195 -18.14 -18.08 -3.06
N ARG A 196 -18.10 -16.95 -3.78
CA ARG A 196 -19.18 -16.48 -4.66
C ARG A 196 -20.48 -16.24 -3.90
N GLU A 197 -20.36 -15.61 -2.75
CA GLU A 197 -21.50 -15.24 -1.91
C GLU A 197 -21.52 -13.73 -1.65
N LEU A 198 -22.55 -13.29 -0.91
CA LEU A 198 -22.60 -11.93 -0.37
C LEU A 198 -21.80 -11.89 0.93
N ASN A 199 -20.56 -11.41 0.88
CA ASN A 199 -19.72 -11.20 2.06
C ASN A 199 -19.63 -9.71 2.39
N LEU A 200 -19.92 -9.34 3.64
CA LEU A 200 -20.08 -7.96 4.09
C LEU A 200 -19.42 -7.71 5.44
N THR A 201 -19.21 -6.42 5.77
CA THR A 201 -18.76 -5.94 7.09
C THR A 201 -17.57 -6.73 7.65
N PRO A 202 -16.42 -6.78 6.95
CA PRO A 202 -15.23 -7.44 7.48
C PRO A 202 -14.67 -6.66 8.66
N GLU A 203 -14.20 -7.39 9.67
CA GLU A 203 -13.56 -6.89 10.88
C GLU A 203 -12.31 -7.73 11.16
N TRP A 204 -11.20 -7.08 11.49
CA TRP A 204 -9.94 -7.75 11.81
C TRP A 204 -9.95 -8.30 13.23
N THR A 205 -9.44 -9.52 13.42
CA THR A 205 -9.05 -9.99 14.77
C THR A 205 -7.92 -9.15 15.35
N ILE A 206 -7.83 -9.07 16.68
CA ILE A 206 -6.84 -8.23 17.38
C ILE A 206 -5.39 -8.58 17.01
N ASP A 207 -5.14 -9.85 16.67
CA ASP A 207 -3.84 -10.34 16.21
C ASP A 207 -3.57 -10.09 14.72
N GLY A 208 -4.55 -9.59 13.98
CA GLY A 208 -4.46 -9.29 12.55
C GLY A 208 -4.26 -10.52 11.66
N GLN A 209 -4.54 -11.73 12.14
CA GLN A 209 -4.34 -12.97 11.37
C GLN A 209 -5.61 -13.49 10.71
N ARG A 210 -6.78 -13.03 11.18
CA ARG A 210 -8.09 -13.50 10.74
C ARG A 210 -9.03 -12.33 10.52
N ILE A 211 -10.09 -12.61 9.77
CA ILE A 211 -11.15 -11.64 9.49
C ILE A 211 -12.49 -12.29 9.84
N ILE A 212 -13.26 -11.62 10.67
CA ILE A 212 -14.65 -11.96 10.96
C ILE A 212 -15.53 -11.14 10.03
N PHE A 213 -16.54 -11.76 9.44
CA PHE A 213 -17.39 -11.11 8.45
C PHE A 213 -18.79 -11.71 8.41
N THR A 214 -19.73 -10.97 7.86
CA THR A 214 -21.07 -11.46 7.58
C THR A 214 -21.08 -12.18 6.23
N SER A 215 -21.58 -13.42 6.16
CA SER A 215 -21.77 -14.15 4.91
C SER A 215 -23.18 -14.70 4.77
N TYR A 216 -23.70 -14.71 3.55
CA TYR A 216 -25.01 -15.29 3.19
C TYR A 216 -24.90 -16.71 2.62
N LYS A 217 -23.73 -17.35 2.74
CA LYS A 217 -23.42 -18.68 2.21
C LYS A 217 -24.42 -19.78 2.59
N ASN A 218 -25.02 -19.68 3.77
CA ASN A 218 -26.01 -20.64 4.26
C ASN A 218 -27.46 -20.22 3.99
N GLN A 219 -27.69 -19.23 3.10
CA GLN A 219 -28.99 -18.58 2.90
C GLN A 219 -29.53 -17.89 4.18
N ASN A 220 -28.65 -17.70 5.16
CA ASN A 220 -28.84 -16.93 6.38
C ASN A 220 -27.62 -16.01 6.53
N PRO A 221 -27.80 -14.76 6.98
CA PRO A 221 -26.68 -13.91 7.41
C PRO A 221 -26.08 -14.48 8.69
N ASP A 222 -24.95 -15.15 8.54
CA ASP A 222 -24.15 -15.71 9.64
C ASP A 222 -22.79 -14.99 9.74
N LEU A 223 -22.19 -15.05 10.92
CA LEU A 223 -20.81 -14.61 11.09
C LEU A 223 -19.85 -15.75 10.76
N PHE A 224 -18.93 -15.47 9.86
CA PHE A 224 -17.85 -16.36 9.46
C PHE A 224 -16.51 -15.79 9.89
N ASP A 225 -15.58 -16.69 10.17
CA ASP A 225 -14.19 -16.37 10.46
C ASP A 225 -13.31 -17.04 9.39
N VAL A 226 -12.44 -16.27 8.76
CA VAL A 226 -11.48 -16.74 7.76
C VAL A 226 -10.03 -16.35 8.10
N GLY A 227 -9.12 -17.32 8.03
CA GLY A 227 -7.70 -17.10 8.18
C GLY A 227 -7.06 -16.51 6.93
N ILE A 228 -6.14 -15.56 7.08
CA ILE A 228 -5.55 -14.85 5.94
C ILE A 228 -4.51 -15.72 5.21
N SER A 229 -3.67 -16.40 5.98
CA SER A 229 -2.57 -17.22 5.46
C SER A 229 -3.02 -18.59 4.96
N ASP A 230 -3.89 -19.26 5.72
CA ASP A 230 -4.34 -20.63 5.42
C ASP A 230 -5.67 -20.70 4.65
N LYS A 231 -6.37 -19.55 4.50
CA LYS A 231 -7.69 -19.44 3.88
C LYS A 231 -8.74 -20.38 4.48
N LYS A 232 -8.52 -20.85 5.72
CA LYS A 232 -9.49 -21.70 6.41
C LYS A 232 -10.62 -20.86 6.94
N GLU A 233 -11.82 -21.21 6.49
CA GLU A 233 -13.08 -20.55 6.81
C GLU A 233 -13.95 -21.47 7.66
N PHE A 234 -14.58 -20.94 8.71
CA PHE A 234 -15.62 -21.64 9.47
C PHE A 234 -16.74 -20.67 9.90
N ALA A 235 -17.93 -21.21 10.18
CA ALA A 235 -19.02 -20.44 10.76
C ALA A 235 -18.68 -20.15 12.23
N PHE A 236 -18.43 -18.88 12.54
CA PHE A 236 -18.09 -18.41 13.88
C PHE A 236 -19.33 -18.35 14.77
N PHE A 237 -20.41 -17.81 14.23
CA PHE A 237 -21.71 -17.75 14.90
C PHE A 237 -22.82 -17.91 13.88
N SER A 238 -23.72 -18.86 14.12
CA SER A 238 -24.86 -19.14 13.25
C SER A 238 -26.07 -19.50 14.10
N SER A 239 -27.08 -18.64 14.03
CA SER A 239 -28.38 -18.81 14.65
C SER A 239 -29.49 -18.35 13.72
N PRO A 240 -30.72 -18.86 13.87
CA PRO A 240 -31.86 -18.31 13.17
C PRO A 240 -32.02 -16.83 13.52
N GLY A 241 -31.85 -15.93 12.54
CA GLY A 241 -31.86 -14.49 12.79
C GLY A 241 -30.92 -13.72 11.88
N LEU A 242 -30.74 -12.44 12.21
CA LEU A 242 -29.85 -11.54 11.50
C LEU A 242 -28.56 -11.38 12.32
N GLU A 243 -27.50 -12.09 11.93
CA GLU A 243 -26.19 -11.97 12.57
C GLU A 243 -25.24 -11.18 11.65
N THR A 244 -24.99 -9.91 11.99
CA THR A 244 -24.26 -8.99 11.11
C THR A 244 -23.39 -8.02 11.88
N SER A 245 -22.45 -7.38 11.18
CA SER A 245 -21.64 -6.26 11.71
C SER A 245 -20.84 -6.65 12.96
N PRO A 246 -19.90 -7.61 12.82
CA PRO A 246 -19.00 -7.95 13.91
C PRO A 246 -18.17 -6.71 14.30
N ALA A 247 -17.89 -6.58 15.59
CA ALA A 247 -16.97 -5.59 16.14
C ALA A 247 -16.18 -6.27 17.26
N ILE A 248 -14.86 -6.15 17.22
CA ILE A 248 -13.98 -6.78 18.20
C ILE A 248 -13.61 -5.76 19.25
N SER A 249 -13.62 -6.15 20.53
CA SER A 249 -13.20 -5.25 21.59
C SER A 249 -11.69 -5.00 21.51
N PRO A 250 -11.21 -3.80 21.85
CA PRO A 250 -9.78 -3.49 21.81
C PRO A 250 -8.91 -4.36 22.73
N ASP A 251 -9.50 -4.99 23.76
CA ASP A 251 -8.85 -5.88 24.72
C ASP A 251 -8.89 -7.37 24.34
N GLY A 252 -9.63 -7.73 23.28
CA GLY A 252 -9.82 -9.11 22.81
C GLY A 252 -10.76 -9.95 23.66
#